data_AF-A0A2W4XE50-F1
#
_entry.id   AF-A0A2W4XE50-F1
#
_cell.length_a   1.000
_cell.length_b   1.000
_cell.length_c   1.000
_cell.angle_alpha   90.00
_cell.angle_beta   90.00
_cell.angle_gamma   90.00
#
_symmetry.space_group_name_H-M   'P 1'
#
loop_
_entity.id
_entity.type
_entity.pdbx_description
1 polymer ?
#
loop_
_entity_poly.entity_id
_entity_poly.type
_entity_poly.pdbx_seq_one_letter_code
_entity_poly.pdbx_strand_id
1 'polypeptide(L)'
;MIAVDTNVVVRLLVKDDELQYAQSLALFQSHSIFLSDTVILETEWVLRFSYSLQPSEISQSLKLLIGLPTVKVTDAKRLAQALQWHIHGLGFADAFHLACCNHCSALYTFDQQFIRRAQSITTLRVLAPS
;
A
#
# COMPACT_ATOMS: atom_id res chain seq x y z
N MET A 1 9.04 17.52 -9.39
CA MET A 1 8.32 16.37 -8.80
C MET A 1 6.94 16.35 -9.42
N ILE A 2 6.46 15.20 -9.88
CA ILE A 2 5.13 15.03 -10.49
C ILE A 2 4.38 13.91 -9.78
N ALA A 3 3.06 13.93 -9.78
CA ALA A 3 2.24 12.81 -9.29
C ALA A 3 1.83 11.91 -10.46
N VAL A 4 1.62 10.62 -10.19
CA VAL A 4 1.08 9.67 -11.17
C VAL A 4 -0.10 8.94 -10.56
N ASP A 5 -1.00 8.50 -11.43
CA ASP A 5 -2.20 7.74 -11.06
C ASP A 5 -1.90 6.24 -10.93
N THR A 6 -2.84 5.49 -10.33
CA THR A 6 -2.78 4.05 -10.09
C THR A 6 -2.47 3.27 -11.37
N ASN A 7 -3.09 3.62 -12.49
CA ASN A 7 -2.88 2.91 -13.75
C ASN A 7 -1.41 2.98 -14.23
N VAL A 8 -0.72 4.11 -14.10
CA VAL A 8 0.70 4.26 -14.48
C VAL A 8 1.57 3.36 -13.60
N VAL A 9 1.27 3.28 -12.30
CA VAL A 9 1.98 2.40 -11.37
C VAL A 9 1.76 0.93 -11.73
N VAL A 10 0.51 0.53 -11.99
CA VAL A 10 0.17 -0.84 -12.36
C VAL A 10 0.88 -1.26 -13.65
N ARG A 11 0.91 -0.39 -14.68
CA ARG A 11 1.62 -0.66 -15.94
C ARG A 11 3.11 -0.85 -15.73
N LEU A 12 3.74 -0.07 -14.83
CA LEU A 12 5.13 -0.26 -14.46
C LEU A 12 5.38 -1.62 -13.79
N LEU A 13 4.51 -2.03 -12.87
CA LEU A 13 4.71 -3.21 -12.02
C LEU A 13 4.38 -4.52 -12.75
N VAL A 14 3.29 -4.57 -13.52
CA VAL A 14 2.80 -5.81 -14.13
C VAL A 14 3.34 -6.04 -15.53
N LYS A 15 3.59 -4.97 -16.30
CA LYS A 15 4.09 -5.04 -17.69
C LYS A 15 3.17 -5.81 -18.65
N ASP A 16 1.86 -5.69 -18.45
CA ASP A 16 0.84 -6.35 -19.26
C ASP A 16 0.44 -5.58 -20.53
N ASP A 17 0.89 -4.34 -20.67
CA ASP A 17 0.83 -3.53 -21.91
C ASP A 17 2.23 -2.96 -22.16
N GLU A 18 2.88 -3.41 -23.25
CA GLU A 18 4.28 -3.05 -23.56
C GLU A 18 4.47 -1.54 -23.78
N LEU A 19 3.51 -0.89 -24.45
CA LEU A 19 3.60 0.53 -24.78
C LEU A 19 3.44 1.37 -23.51
N GLN A 20 2.41 1.09 -22.71
CA GLN A 20 2.17 1.82 -21.47
C GLN A 20 3.24 1.51 -20.42
N TYR A 21 3.79 0.29 -20.39
CA TYR A 21 4.95 -0.03 -19.57
C TYR A 21 6.15 0.84 -19.94
N ALA A 22 6.50 0.93 -21.23
CA ALA A 22 7.62 1.76 -21.68
C ALA A 22 7.43 3.24 -21.31
N GLN A 23 6.22 3.77 -21.48
CA GLN A 23 5.87 5.14 -21.10
C GLN A 23 5.98 5.37 -19.58
N SER A 24 5.46 4.43 -18.79
CA SER A 24 5.52 4.48 -17.32
C SER A 24 6.97 4.40 -16.84
N LEU A 25 7.77 3.49 -17.39
CA LEU A 25 9.19 3.37 -17.08
C LEU A 25 9.96 4.66 -17.40
N ALA A 26 9.71 5.27 -18.57
CA ALA A 26 10.33 6.53 -18.95
C ALA A 26 10.02 7.65 -17.95
N LEU A 27 8.78 7.75 -17.45
CA LEU A 27 8.41 8.71 -16.41
C LEU A 27 9.20 8.49 -15.12
N PHE A 28 9.27 7.25 -14.61
CA PHE A 28 9.97 6.91 -13.37
C PHE A 28 11.50 7.08 -13.47
N GLN A 29 12.07 7.00 -14.67
CA GLN A 29 13.50 7.24 -14.92
C GLN A 29 13.84 8.72 -15.05
N SER A 30 12.92 9.56 -15.54
CA SER A 30 13.18 10.97 -15.88
C SER A 30 12.68 11.96 -14.83
N HIS A 31 11.78 11.56 -13.94
CA HIS A 31 11.15 12.45 -12.97
C HIS A 31 11.27 11.91 -11.54
N SER A 32 11.26 12.84 -10.58
CA SER A 32 10.88 12.47 -9.21
C SER A 32 9.37 12.34 -9.14
N ILE A 33 8.90 11.17 -8.73
CA ILE A 33 7.49 10.77 -8.71
C ILE A 33 6.95 10.85 -7.29
N PHE A 34 5.79 11.45 -7.09
CA PHE A 34 5.02 11.37 -5.86
C PHE A 34 3.88 10.38 -6.02
N LEU A 35 3.74 9.46 -5.08
CA LEU A 35 2.60 8.54 -4.97
C LEU A 35 1.80 8.93 -3.73
N SER A 36 0.54 9.32 -3.93
CA SER A 36 -0.37 9.59 -2.81
C SER A 36 -0.75 8.28 -2.11
N ASP A 37 -1.19 8.42 -0.86
CA ASP A 37 -1.69 7.30 -0.06
C ASP A 37 -2.85 6.56 -0.77
N THR A 38 -3.71 7.29 -1.47
CA THR A 38 -4.82 6.71 -2.26
C THR A 38 -4.34 5.89 -3.44
N VAL A 39 -3.29 6.35 -4.15
CA VAL A 39 -2.69 5.60 -5.26
C VAL A 39 -2.07 4.31 -4.76
N ILE A 40 -1.43 4.31 -3.59
CA ILE A 40 -0.88 3.08 -3.00
C ILE A 40 -2.00 2.11 -2.60
N LEU A 41 -3.06 2.59 -1.95
CA LEU A 41 -4.23 1.78 -1.58
C LEU A 41 -4.89 1.13 -2.81
N GLU A 42 -5.15 1.92 -3.83
CA GLU A 42 -5.79 1.42 -5.05
C GLU A 42 -4.87 0.50 -5.85
N THR A 43 -3.56 0.79 -5.90
CA THR A 43 -2.57 -0.10 -6.55
C THR A 43 -2.58 -1.49 -5.89
N GLU A 44 -2.54 -1.58 -4.55
CA GLU A 44 -2.65 -2.89 -3.89
C GLU A 44 -3.94 -3.60 -4.27
N TRP A 45 -5.07 -2.88 -4.23
CA TRP A 45 -6.37 -3.46 -4.52
C TRP A 45 -6.44 -4.00 -5.96
N VAL A 46 -5.96 -3.24 -6.94
CA VAL A 46 -5.91 -3.66 -8.36
C VAL A 46 -5.01 -4.87 -8.54
N LEU A 47 -3.79 -4.86 -7.96
CA LEU A 47 -2.87 -5.98 -8.07
C LEU A 47 -3.45 -7.28 -7.47
N ARG A 48 -4.15 -7.17 -6.33
CA ARG A 48 -4.78 -8.33 -5.69
C ARG A 48 -6.02 -8.80 -6.43
N PHE A 49 -6.91 -7.87 -6.81
CA PHE A 49 -8.23 -8.23 -7.33
C PHE A 49 -8.21 -8.51 -8.83
N SER A 50 -7.56 -7.67 -9.63
CA SER A 50 -7.53 -7.80 -11.09
C SER A 50 -6.42 -8.75 -11.57
N TYR A 51 -5.28 -8.78 -10.87
CA TYR A 51 -4.13 -9.60 -11.25
C TYR A 51 -3.92 -10.83 -10.37
N SER A 52 -4.75 -11.02 -9.34
CA SER A 52 -4.69 -12.19 -8.44
C SER A 52 -3.32 -12.41 -7.78
N LEU A 53 -2.53 -11.33 -7.63
CA LEU A 53 -1.22 -11.41 -6.99
C LEU A 53 -1.38 -11.67 -5.50
N GLN A 54 -0.44 -12.43 -4.93
CA GLN A 54 -0.45 -12.74 -3.51
C GLN A 54 0.02 -11.55 -2.67
N PRO A 55 -0.45 -11.40 -1.41
CA PRO A 55 -0.03 -10.32 -0.51
C PRO A 55 1.48 -10.13 -0.40
N SER A 56 2.26 -11.23 -0.41
CA SER A 56 3.72 -11.20 -0.36
C SER A 56 4.34 -10.59 -1.63
N GLU A 57 3.82 -10.93 -2.81
CA GLU A 57 4.29 -10.40 -4.10
C GLU A 57 3.98 -8.91 -4.23
N ILE A 58 2.76 -8.51 -3.85
CA ILE A 58 2.34 -7.12 -3.84
C ILE A 58 3.19 -6.31 -2.87
N SER A 59 3.38 -6.84 -1.66
CA SER A 59 4.16 -6.16 -0.62
C SER A 59 5.62 -5.96 -1.02
N GLN A 60 6.23 -6.98 -1.65
CA GLN A 60 7.58 -6.88 -2.17
C GLN A 60 7.68 -5.85 -3.31
N SER A 61 6.73 -5.85 -4.24
CA SER A 61 6.71 -4.92 -5.38
C SER A 61 6.55 -3.47 -4.93
N LEU A 62 5.60 -3.20 -4.04
CA LEU A 62 5.39 -1.86 -3.47
C LEU A 62 6.59 -1.41 -2.63
N LYS A 63 7.21 -2.32 -1.86
CA LYS A 63 8.41 -2.00 -1.08
C LYS A 63 9.59 -1.59 -1.96
N LEU A 64 9.81 -2.29 -3.09
CA LEU A 64 10.85 -1.93 -4.05
C LEU A 64 10.54 -0.58 -4.70
N LEU A 65 9.29 -0.35 -5.10
CA LEU A 65 8.83 0.90 -5.72
C LEU A 65 9.06 2.11 -4.81
N ILE A 66 8.57 2.06 -3.56
CA ILE A 66 8.73 3.18 -2.60
C ILE A 66 10.18 3.35 -2.12
N GLY A 67 11.02 2.32 -2.30
CA GLY A 67 12.45 2.36 -2.01
C GLY A 67 13.29 3.06 -3.08
N LEU A 68 12.72 3.36 -4.25
CA LEU A 68 13.43 4.08 -5.30
C LEU A 68 13.76 5.52 -4.86
N PRO A 69 14.99 6.03 -5.07
CA PRO A 69 15.37 7.38 -4.66
C PRO A 69 14.50 8.49 -5.28
N THR A 70 14.00 8.23 -6.49
CA THR A 70 13.15 9.14 -7.27
C THR A 70 11.70 9.13 -6.81
N VAL A 71 11.25 8.11 -6.08
CA VAL A 71 9.88 7.98 -5.58
C VAL A 71 9.75 8.64 -4.21
N LYS A 72 8.71 9.44 -4.04
CA LYS A 72 8.31 10.13 -2.81
C LYS A 72 6.91 9.66 -2.44
N VAL A 73 6.71 9.46 -1.15
CA VAL A 73 5.44 9.06 -0.52
C VAL A 73 5.22 9.93 0.70
N THR A 74 3.99 10.00 1.19
CA THR A 74 3.65 10.80 2.38
C THR A 74 4.46 10.38 3.60
N ASP A 75 4.55 9.06 3.85
CA ASP A 75 5.24 8.49 5.01
C ASP A 75 5.71 7.07 4.71
N ALA A 76 7.00 6.94 4.34
CA ALA A 76 7.58 5.66 3.95
C ALA A 76 7.63 4.65 5.11
N LYS A 77 7.78 5.12 6.36
CA LYS A 77 7.82 4.23 7.53
C LYS A 77 6.45 3.63 7.78
N ARG A 78 5.39 4.45 7.69
CA ARG A 78 4.01 4.00 7.80
C ARG A 78 3.64 2.99 6.72
N LEU A 79 4.01 3.26 5.47
CA LEU A 79 3.77 2.33 4.36
C LEU A 79 4.51 1.01 4.57
N ALA A 80 5.78 1.05 4.97
CA ALA A 80 6.53 -0.17 5.28
C ALA A 80 5.88 -0.99 6.40
N GLN A 81 5.35 -0.34 7.44
CA GLN A 81 4.64 -1.02 8.53
C GLN A 81 3.33 -1.66 8.05
N ALA A 82 2.55 -0.94 7.24
CA ALA A 82 1.31 -1.46 6.67
C ALA A 82 1.56 -2.67 5.75
N LEU A 83 2.59 -2.62 4.90
CA LEU A 83 3.00 -3.75 4.06
C LEU A 83 3.44 -4.95 4.91
N GLN A 84 4.16 -4.73 6.01
CA GLN A 84 4.53 -5.81 6.92
C GLN A 84 3.29 -6.45 7.54
N TRP A 85 2.34 -5.67 8.06
CA TRP A 85 1.10 -6.20 8.64
C TRP A 85 0.22 -6.91 7.61
N HIS A 86 0.22 -6.44 6.36
CA HIS A 86 -0.46 -7.09 5.26
C HIS A 86 0.09 -8.50 4.98
N ILE A 87 1.42 -8.66 4.97
CA ILE A 87 2.08 -9.98 4.86
C ILE A 87 1.66 -10.92 6.01
N HIS A 88 1.41 -10.37 7.21
CA HIS A 88 0.97 -11.14 8.38
C HIS A 88 -0.55 -11.38 8.43
N GLY A 89 -1.24 -11.17 7.31
CA GLY A 89 -2.63 -11.60 7.11
C GLY A 89 -3.68 -10.53 7.38
N LEU A 90 -3.30 -9.28 7.61
CA LEU A 90 -4.26 -8.17 7.67
C LEU A 90 -4.62 -7.70 6.25
N GLY A 91 -5.87 -7.26 6.02
CA GLY A 91 -6.21 -6.60 4.75
C GLY A 91 -5.36 -5.34 4.59
N PHE A 92 -4.89 -5.00 3.38
CA PHE A 92 -3.97 -3.87 3.22
C PHE A 92 -4.60 -2.54 3.64
N ALA A 93 -5.88 -2.31 3.30
CA ALA A 93 -6.61 -1.13 3.75
C ALA A 93 -6.68 -1.04 5.28
N ASP A 94 -7.01 -2.13 5.97
CA ASP A 94 -7.02 -2.19 7.44
C ASP A 94 -5.63 -1.94 8.03
N ALA A 95 -4.59 -2.55 7.44
CA ALA A 95 -3.21 -2.35 7.84
C ALA A 95 -2.77 -0.89 7.69
N PHE A 96 -3.20 -0.24 6.60
CA PHE A 96 -2.86 1.16 6.34
C PHE A 96 -3.64 2.12 7.25
N HIS A 97 -4.94 1.89 7.46
CA HIS A 97 -5.73 2.61 8.47
C HIS A 97 -5.09 2.51 9.85
N LEU A 98 -4.72 1.29 10.26
CA LEU A 98 -4.09 1.05 11.54
C LEU A 98 -2.77 1.84 11.67
N ALA A 99 -1.97 1.87 10.61
CA ALA A 99 -0.68 2.53 10.62
C ALA A 99 -0.82 4.06 10.69
N CYS A 100 -1.86 4.61 10.05
CA CYS A 100 -2.23 6.02 10.18
C CYS A 100 -2.66 6.39 11.61
N CYS A 101 -3.23 5.46 12.37
CA CYS A 101 -3.76 5.69 13.70
C CYS A 101 -2.77 5.42 14.86
N ASN A 102 -1.47 5.19 14.58
CA ASN A 102 -0.47 4.91 15.63
C ASN A 102 -0.32 6.01 16.70
N HIS A 103 -0.80 7.23 16.43
CA HIS A 103 -0.80 8.34 17.38
C HIS A 103 -2.09 8.44 18.21
N CYS A 104 -3.09 7.59 17.94
CA CYS A 104 -4.36 7.54 18.65
C CYS A 104 -4.28 6.60 19.87
N SER A 105 -5.20 6.76 20.82
CA SER A 105 -5.30 5.89 21.99
C SER A 105 -6.08 4.58 21.76
N ALA A 106 -6.87 4.54 20.68
CA ALA A 106 -7.62 3.38 20.18
C ALA A 106 -8.11 3.62 18.73
N LEU A 107 -8.45 2.54 18.02
CA LEU A 107 -9.17 2.54 16.75
C LEU A 107 -10.49 1.79 16.96
N TYR A 108 -11.61 2.38 16.55
CA TYR A 108 -12.92 1.73 16.62
C TYR A 108 -13.37 1.26 15.24
N THR A 109 -13.87 0.02 15.15
CA THR A 109 -14.41 -0.56 13.90
C THR A 109 -15.53 -1.55 14.22
N PHE A 110 -16.47 -1.72 13.31
CA PHE A 110 -17.47 -2.79 13.39
C PHE A 110 -16.95 -4.12 12.80
N ASP A 111 -15.79 -4.10 12.13
CA ASP A 111 -15.17 -5.29 11.56
C ASP A 111 -14.56 -6.18 12.65
N GLN A 112 -15.27 -7.26 12.97
CA GLN A 112 -14.86 -8.26 13.94
C GLN A 112 -13.61 -9.04 13.51
N GLN A 113 -13.37 -9.21 12.22
CA GLN A 113 -12.17 -9.86 11.71
C GLN A 113 -10.95 -8.95 11.88
N PHE A 114 -11.09 -7.66 11.61
CA PHE A 114 -10.04 -6.67 11.83
C PHE A 114 -9.67 -6.61 13.32
N ILE A 115 -10.66 -6.51 14.23
CA ILE A 115 -10.42 -6.54 15.69
C ILE A 115 -9.59 -7.76 16.09
N ARG A 116 -9.98 -8.97 15.67
CA ARG A 116 -9.27 -10.21 16.02
C ARG A 116 -7.84 -10.24 15.46
N ARG A 117 -7.65 -9.83 14.20
CA ARG A 117 -6.33 -9.87 13.54
C ARG A 117 -5.38 -8.81 14.11
N ALA A 118 -5.87 -7.65 14.49
CA ALA A 118 -5.04 -6.59 15.04
C ALA A 118 -4.38 -6.97 16.38
N GLN A 119 -5.03 -7.82 17.18
CA GLN A 119 -4.54 -8.22 18.51
C GLN A 119 -3.14 -8.86 18.50
N SER A 120 -2.77 -9.57 17.43
CA SER A 120 -1.44 -10.20 17.30
C SER A 120 -0.42 -9.34 16.55
N ILE A 121 -0.83 -8.16 16.08
CA ILE A 121 -0.09 -7.37 15.08
C ILE A 121 0.34 -6.00 15.65
N THR A 122 -0.43 -5.41 16.56
CA THR A 122 -0.19 -4.07 17.11
C THR A 122 -0.46 -4.01 18.61
N THR A 123 0.09 -2.98 19.27
CA THR A 123 -0.27 -2.60 20.64
C THR A 123 -1.42 -1.61 20.70
N LEU A 124 -1.80 -0.99 19.57
CA LEU A 124 -2.95 -0.09 19.51
C LEU A 124 -4.24 -0.91 19.72
N ARG A 125 -5.08 -0.45 20.64
CA ARG A 125 -6.37 -1.10 20.92
C ARG A 125 -7.31 -0.92 19.72
N VAL A 126 -7.71 -2.02 19.09
CA VAL A 126 -8.74 -2.05 18.04
C VAL A 126 -10.00 -2.70 18.60
N LEU A 127 -11.11 -1.96 18.66
CA LEU A 127 -12.31 -2.33 19.44
C LEU A 127 -13.60 -2.05 18.67
N ALA A 128 -14.69 -2.71 19.05
CA ALA A 128 -16.04 -2.32 18.60
C ALA A 128 -16.58 -1.17 19.48
N PRO A 129 -17.37 -0.23 18.93
CA PRO A 129 -18.15 0.69 19.73
C PRO A 129 -19.13 -0.07 20.64
N SER A 130 -19.30 0.42 21.87
CA SER A 130 -20.26 -0.09 22.86
C SER A 130 -21.68 0.41 22.62
#